data_AF-A0A9D5ZLZ0-F1
#
_entry.id   AF-A0A9D5ZLZ0-F1
#
_cell.length_a   1.000
_cell.length_b   1.000
_cell.length_c   1.000
_cell.angle_alpha   90.00
_cell.angle_beta   90.00
_cell.angle_gamma   90.00
#
_symmetry.space_group_name_H-M   'P 1'
#
loop_
_entity.id
_entity.type
_entity.pdbx_description
1 polymer ?
#
loop_
_entity_poly.entity_id
_entity_poly.type
_entity_poly.pdbx_seq_one_letter_code
_entity_poly.pdbx_strand_id
1 'polypeptide(L)'
;MSKNLFLLLFLIVISGTVVAEDAPVEFESSQWRSSALDLRIIQVKKRLLEIVSEMLVNAHGDDGKQDLLDFRDKLVPTLVTNGDVDKNSIVLNGVFTDLRSALESEKYKTKKNPIFNRMLESFASALISEIEIREHVYKFPLQLGAYDFASSRIKYEKIKSIKDVFDLLETELSTTLKSLNENISKSPDLGAPSLFASLYSQASSNGLDAIFDPIMQGNYPYKRMVLKNKGEESICLHLATPTIRSNESVEITPEFLAHLRNLKMKGEHQFYINFQKNGAPTAWELMKYFGIEYYRAQCLQGLNTVPELQGVIDVMTLDKNSEFYWQNAKDAMEFVSLNSFWEELEQKLFCEACDSGFYWPEALKGKQREIRGVLKQLKSVLYADGADSLNAQKRKDSIELVYLFLMGKLSVGSKIINFSCKDDIDRGAGAKSLFLLATILKEVIMNAEKFLDNPYLLQERVEMLLSLVFADALMAKQRPLLEERLQRFQQAAVALVKSLRDNPEFFIFFRNNFSFDQVSFK
;
A
#
# COMPACT_ATOMS: atom_id res chain seq x y z
N MET A 1 34.46 -10.26 -4.40
CA MET A 1 33.21 -9.64 -4.90
C MET A 1 33.54 -8.93 -6.21
N SER A 2 32.93 -9.29 -7.34
CA SER A 2 33.30 -8.73 -8.65
C SER A 2 32.86 -7.27 -8.75
N LYS A 3 33.67 -6.42 -9.40
CA LYS A 3 33.39 -4.98 -9.59
C LYS A 3 32.01 -4.71 -10.20
N ASN A 4 31.48 -5.67 -10.97
CA ASN A 4 30.17 -5.58 -11.61
C ASN A 4 28.99 -5.71 -10.62
N LEU A 5 29.15 -6.45 -9.52
CA LEU A 5 28.12 -6.59 -8.49
C LEU A 5 28.02 -5.33 -7.61
N PHE A 6 29.16 -4.65 -7.39
CA PHE A 6 29.20 -3.37 -6.68
C PHE A 6 28.57 -2.24 -7.50
N LEU A 7 28.81 -2.21 -8.82
CA LEU A 7 28.18 -1.24 -9.73
C LEU A 7 26.66 -1.43 -9.82
N LEU A 8 26.19 -2.68 -9.79
CA LEU A 8 24.77 -3.03 -9.79
C LEU A 8 24.06 -2.54 -8.53
N LEU A 9 24.65 -2.76 -7.35
CA LEU A 9 24.12 -2.26 -6.08
C LEU A 9 24.16 -0.72 -6.00
N PHE A 10 25.17 -0.08 -6.59
CA PHE A 10 25.30 1.37 -6.62
C PHE A 10 24.26 2.06 -7.53
N LEU A 11 23.92 1.44 -8.67
CA LEU A 11 22.91 1.96 -9.60
C LEU A 11 21.48 1.81 -9.08
N ILE A 12 21.19 0.74 -8.32
CA ILE A 12 19.88 0.52 -7.67
C ILE A 12 19.65 1.52 -6.52
N VAL A 13 20.71 1.96 -5.84
CA VAL A 13 20.60 2.95 -4.74
C VAL A 13 20.37 4.36 -5.28
N ILE A 14 20.96 4.73 -6.43
CA ILE A 14 20.81 6.07 -7.00
C ILE A 14 19.45 6.27 -7.68
N SER A 15 18.84 5.23 -8.26
CA SER A 15 17.49 5.32 -8.85
C SER A 15 16.38 5.58 -7.82
N GLY A 16 16.66 5.38 -6.52
CA GLY A 16 15.74 5.69 -5.42
C GLY A 16 15.79 7.13 -4.89
N THR A 17 16.74 7.97 -5.33
CA THR A 17 16.90 9.34 -4.83
C THR A 17 17.08 10.34 -5.97
N VAL A 18 15.98 10.95 -6.40
CA VAL A 18 16.01 12.21 -7.14
C VAL A 18 15.21 13.24 -6.34
N VAL A 19 15.93 14.17 -5.71
CA VAL A 19 15.39 15.42 -5.16
C VAL A 19 15.34 16.42 -6.31
N ALA A 20 14.18 17.03 -6.55
CA ALA A 20 14.05 18.11 -7.53
C ALA A 20 14.31 19.46 -6.84
N GLU A 21 15.26 20.23 -7.36
CA GLU A 21 15.43 21.65 -7.04
C GLU A 21 14.45 22.52 -7.84
N ASP A 22 14.06 23.63 -7.22
CA ASP A 22 12.97 24.53 -7.59
C ASP A 22 13.10 25.22 -8.95
N ALA A 23 11.97 25.33 -9.67
CA ALA A 23 11.74 26.36 -10.68
C ALA A 23 10.29 26.87 -10.59
N PRO A 24 10.05 28.19 -10.43
CA PRO A 24 8.70 28.73 -10.38
C PRO A 24 8.23 29.08 -11.79
N VAL A 25 7.16 28.45 -12.25
CA VAL A 25 6.40 28.94 -13.41
C VAL A 25 4.91 28.77 -13.13
N GLU A 26 4.17 29.89 -13.14
CA GLU A 26 2.72 29.91 -12.96
C GLU A 26 2.02 29.47 -14.25
N PHE A 27 1.20 28.42 -14.18
CA PHE A 27 0.29 28.00 -15.25
C PHE A 27 -1.04 27.45 -14.68
N GLU A 28 -2.12 27.59 -15.46
CA GLU A 28 -3.51 27.26 -15.09
C GLU A 28 -3.82 25.75 -14.99
N SER A 29 -4.74 25.40 -14.09
CA SER A 29 -4.87 24.09 -13.40
C SER A 29 -5.29 22.86 -14.22
N SER A 30 -5.77 22.99 -15.46
CA SER A 30 -6.26 21.85 -16.25
C SER A 30 -5.22 21.22 -17.18
N GLN A 31 -4.17 21.97 -17.57
CA GLN A 31 -3.02 21.44 -18.35
C GLN A 31 -1.99 20.70 -17.46
N TRP A 32 -2.13 20.80 -16.13
CA TRP A 32 -1.21 20.29 -15.12
C TRP A 32 -0.96 18.77 -15.20
N ARG A 33 -1.98 17.97 -15.60
CA ARG A 33 -1.92 16.51 -15.46
C ARG A 33 -1.33 15.78 -16.66
N SER A 34 -1.57 16.24 -17.89
CA SER A 34 -0.96 15.61 -19.08
C SER A 34 0.51 16.03 -19.18
N SER A 35 0.81 17.32 -19.13
CA SER A 35 2.15 17.82 -19.44
C SER A 35 3.21 17.45 -18.40
N ALA A 36 2.86 17.43 -17.11
CA ALA A 36 3.79 16.98 -16.06
C ALA A 36 4.01 15.46 -16.06
N LEU A 37 2.99 14.69 -16.45
CA LEU A 37 3.06 13.24 -16.65
C LEU A 37 3.95 12.92 -17.86
N ASP A 38 3.74 13.61 -18.97
CA ASP A 38 4.54 13.48 -20.19
C ASP A 38 6.01 13.80 -19.93
N LEU A 39 6.30 14.89 -19.21
CA LEU A 39 7.66 15.28 -18.84
C LEU A 39 8.34 14.28 -17.90
N ARG A 40 7.64 13.75 -16.90
CA ARG A 40 8.20 12.73 -15.98
C ARG A 40 8.44 11.40 -16.69
N ILE A 41 7.54 10.99 -17.58
CA ILE A 41 7.69 9.81 -18.42
C ILE A 41 8.90 9.98 -19.35
N ILE A 42 9.08 11.15 -19.97
CA ILE A 42 10.23 11.47 -20.83
C ILE A 42 11.55 11.42 -20.02
N GLN A 43 11.58 11.99 -18.81
CA GLN A 43 12.79 11.98 -17.96
C GLN A 43 13.20 10.57 -17.52
N VAL A 44 12.24 9.74 -17.11
CA VAL A 44 12.49 8.32 -16.77
C VAL A 44 12.99 7.57 -18.01
N LYS A 45 12.32 7.73 -19.17
CA LYS A 45 12.73 7.13 -20.44
C LYS A 45 14.15 7.53 -20.86
N LYS A 46 14.52 8.80 -20.70
CA LYS A 46 15.88 9.30 -20.97
C LYS A 46 16.92 8.64 -20.07
N ARG A 47 16.66 8.57 -18.77
CA ARG A 47 17.61 7.98 -17.82
C ARG A 47 17.81 6.48 -18.04
N LEU A 48 16.77 5.77 -18.46
CA LEU A 48 16.84 4.36 -18.80
C LEU A 48 17.68 4.08 -20.05
N LEU A 49 17.57 4.94 -21.07
CA LEU A 49 18.44 4.88 -22.25
C LEU A 49 19.91 5.08 -21.87
N GLU A 50 20.21 5.97 -20.93
CA GLU A 50 21.56 6.18 -20.42
C GLU A 50 22.09 4.93 -19.69
N ILE A 51 21.27 4.27 -18.86
CA ILE A 51 21.65 3.06 -18.13
C ILE A 51 21.89 1.87 -19.08
N VAL A 52 20.98 1.64 -20.03
CA VAL A 52 21.16 0.61 -21.06
C VAL A 52 22.39 0.90 -21.92
N SER A 53 22.66 2.19 -22.19
CA SER A 53 23.88 2.63 -22.88
C SER A 53 25.14 2.26 -22.13
N GLU A 54 25.23 2.60 -20.85
CA GLU A 54 26.37 2.27 -20.01
C GLU A 54 26.59 0.76 -19.90
N MET A 55 25.51 -0.02 -19.78
CA MET A 55 25.57 -1.48 -19.66
C MET A 55 26.09 -2.17 -20.93
N LEU A 56 25.65 -1.72 -22.11
CA LEU A 56 26.09 -2.28 -23.39
C LEU A 56 27.51 -1.85 -23.76
N VAL A 57 27.92 -0.62 -23.44
CA VAL A 57 29.33 -0.16 -23.56
C VAL A 57 30.24 -1.03 -22.70
N ASN A 58 29.84 -1.31 -21.46
CA ASN A 58 30.62 -2.17 -20.55
C ASN A 58 30.69 -3.63 -21.02
N ALA A 59 29.68 -4.13 -21.74
CA ALA A 59 29.62 -5.51 -22.22
C ALA A 59 30.30 -5.73 -23.58
N HIS A 60 30.30 -4.71 -24.45
CA HIS A 60 30.68 -4.85 -25.86
C HIS A 60 31.74 -3.86 -26.36
N GLY A 61 32.19 -2.92 -25.53
CA GLY A 61 33.17 -1.90 -25.94
C GLY A 61 32.57 -0.83 -26.86
N ASP A 62 33.41 -0.19 -27.67
CA ASP A 62 33.00 0.94 -28.54
C ASP A 62 31.98 0.55 -29.62
N ASP A 63 31.95 -0.72 -30.05
CA ASP A 63 30.96 -1.22 -31.01
C ASP A 63 29.53 -1.23 -30.45
N GLY A 64 29.38 -1.52 -29.14
CA GLY A 64 28.09 -1.42 -28.45
C GLY A 64 27.64 0.03 -28.26
N LYS A 65 28.58 0.96 -28.16
CA LYS A 65 28.32 2.40 -28.06
C LYS A 65 27.71 2.95 -29.34
N GLN A 66 28.24 2.57 -30.50
CA GLN A 66 27.77 3.11 -31.78
C GLN A 66 26.37 2.60 -32.14
N ASP A 67 26.10 1.30 -31.95
CA ASP A 67 24.76 0.72 -32.17
C ASP A 67 23.68 1.41 -31.30
N LEU A 68 24.06 1.86 -30.09
CA LEU A 68 23.17 2.59 -29.19
C LEU A 68 23.02 4.07 -29.52
N LEU A 69 24.08 4.72 -30.00
CA LEU A 69 23.96 6.09 -30.50
C LEU A 69 23.04 6.13 -31.71
N ASP A 70 23.16 5.16 -32.62
CA ASP A 70 22.26 4.99 -33.76
C ASP A 70 20.83 4.69 -33.32
N PHE A 71 20.65 3.90 -32.25
CA PHE A 71 19.33 3.64 -31.65
C PHE A 71 18.72 4.87 -30.98
N ARG A 72 19.51 5.61 -30.17
CA ARG A 72 19.11 6.85 -29.50
C ARG A 72 18.70 7.91 -30.53
N ASP A 73 19.49 8.06 -31.58
CA ASP A 73 19.27 9.08 -32.61
C ASP A 73 18.05 8.75 -33.49
N LYS A 74 17.62 7.48 -33.55
CA LYS A 74 16.31 7.08 -34.08
C LYS A 74 15.17 7.35 -33.11
N LEU A 75 15.36 7.05 -31.83
CA LEU A 75 14.29 7.08 -30.82
C LEU A 75 13.89 8.50 -30.38
N VAL A 76 14.88 9.39 -30.18
CA VAL A 76 14.67 10.74 -29.64
C VAL A 76 13.77 11.59 -30.56
N PRO A 77 13.96 11.63 -31.89
CA PRO A 77 13.06 12.36 -32.78
C PRO A 77 11.61 11.83 -32.78
N THR A 78 11.42 10.52 -32.61
CA THR A 78 10.08 9.89 -32.63
C THR A 78 9.30 10.14 -31.35
N LEU A 79 9.98 10.27 -30.20
CA LEU A 79 9.35 10.58 -28.91
C LEU A 79 9.04 12.08 -28.73
N VAL A 80 9.77 12.97 -29.42
CA VAL A 80 9.60 14.43 -29.30
C VAL A 80 8.47 14.97 -30.20
N THR A 81 8.06 14.24 -31.23
CA THR A 81 7.13 14.75 -32.26
C THR A 81 5.65 14.42 -32.04
N ASN A 82 5.30 13.50 -31.14
CA ASN A 82 3.91 13.06 -30.98
C ASN A 82 3.45 13.18 -29.52
N GLY A 83 2.59 14.17 -29.24
CA GLY A 83 1.83 14.28 -27.98
C GLY A 83 0.63 13.32 -27.91
N ASP A 84 0.62 12.27 -28.73
CA ASP A 84 -0.49 11.34 -28.90
C ASP A 84 -0.09 9.96 -28.33
N VAL A 85 -0.69 9.61 -27.20
CA VAL A 85 -0.32 8.44 -26.38
C VAL A 85 -0.45 7.13 -27.16
N ASP A 86 -1.48 7.00 -28.00
CA ASP A 86 -1.73 5.76 -28.74
C ASP A 86 -0.70 5.55 -29.86
N LYS A 87 -0.25 6.62 -30.51
CA LYS A 87 0.85 6.56 -31.48
C LYS A 87 2.19 6.27 -30.81
N ASN A 88 2.40 6.81 -29.61
CA ASN A 88 3.62 6.54 -28.84
C ASN A 88 3.71 5.06 -28.43
N SER A 89 2.60 4.41 -28.08
CA SER A 89 2.55 2.97 -27.79
C SER A 89 2.93 2.11 -29.00
N ILE A 90 2.37 2.40 -30.18
CA ILE A 90 2.66 1.66 -31.43
C ILE A 90 4.14 1.81 -31.83
N VAL A 91 4.66 3.05 -31.77
CA VAL A 91 6.07 3.33 -32.06
C VAL A 91 6.99 2.60 -31.09
N LEU A 92 6.67 2.59 -29.80
CA LEU A 92 7.48 1.91 -28.78
C LEU A 92 7.51 0.40 -28.99
N ASN A 93 6.38 -0.22 -29.34
CA ASN A 93 6.35 -1.64 -29.68
C ASN A 93 7.24 -1.99 -30.88
N GLY A 94 7.29 -1.12 -31.90
CA GLY A 94 8.23 -1.24 -33.01
C GLY A 94 9.69 -1.15 -32.55
N VAL A 95 10.01 -0.13 -31.75
CA VAL A 95 11.34 0.09 -31.19
C VAL A 95 11.81 -1.09 -30.33
N PHE A 96 10.96 -1.66 -29.48
CA PHE A 96 11.31 -2.81 -28.64
C PHE A 96 11.46 -4.09 -29.47
N THR A 97 10.65 -4.25 -30.52
CA THR A 97 10.81 -5.35 -31.48
C THR A 97 12.15 -5.26 -32.20
N ASP A 98 12.57 -4.06 -32.59
CA ASP A 98 13.86 -3.80 -33.22
C ASP A 98 15.02 -4.04 -32.24
N LEU A 99 14.90 -3.59 -30.99
CA LEU A 99 15.91 -3.83 -29.94
C LEU A 99 16.06 -5.33 -29.66
N ARG A 100 14.95 -6.05 -29.54
CA ARG A 100 14.94 -7.50 -29.35
C ARG A 100 15.58 -8.22 -30.55
N SER A 101 15.21 -7.84 -31.77
CA SER A 101 15.79 -8.41 -33.00
C SER A 101 17.30 -8.15 -33.09
N ALA A 102 17.75 -6.96 -32.68
CA ALA A 102 19.16 -6.62 -32.62
C ALA A 102 19.92 -7.46 -31.57
N LEU A 103 19.36 -7.61 -30.37
CA LEU A 103 19.93 -8.45 -29.29
C LEU A 103 19.93 -9.95 -29.64
N GLU A 104 18.97 -10.41 -30.46
CA GLU A 104 18.87 -11.78 -30.95
C GLU A 104 19.69 -12.04 -32.24
N SER A 105 20.34 -11.01 -32.80
CA SER A 105 21.18 -11.16 -33.99
C SER A 105 22.47 -11.96 -33.70
N GLU A 106 23.04 -12.59 -34.72
CA GLU A 106 24.30 -13.36 -34.63
C GLU A 106 25.46 -12.54 -34.04
N LYS A 107 25.44 -11.21 -34.21
CA LYS A 107 26.40 -10.25 -33.64
C LYS A 107 26.48 -10.34 -32.10
N TYR A 108 25.35 -10.61 -31.43
CA TYR A 108 25.24 -10.63 -29.97
C TYR A 108 25.10 -12.05 -29.39
N LYS A 109 24.69 -13.04 -30.19
CA LYS A 109 24.59 -14.46 -29.78
C LYS A 109 25.92 -15.11 -29.39
N THR A 110 27.05 -14.67 -29.93
CA THR A 110 28.36 -15.31 -29.72
C THR A 110 29.01 -14.95 -28.37
N LYS A 111 28.61 -13.84 -27.74
CA LYS A 111 29.00 -13.48 -26.36
C LYS A 111 27.86 -13.83 -25.39
N LYS A 112 27.60 -15.14 -25.21
CA LYS A 112 26.63 -15.64 -24.22
C LYS A 112 27.05 -15.25 -22.80
N ASN A 113 26.64 -14.07 -22.34
CA ASN A 113 26.53 -13.81 -20.91
C ASN A 113 25.07 -14.06 -20.49
N PRO A 114 24.72 -15.30 -20.08
CA PRO A 114 23.35 -15.64 -19.72
C PRO A 114 22.80 -14.81 -18.55
N ILE A 115 23.66 -14.20 -17.73
CA ILE A 115 23.25 -13.27 -16.67
C ILE A 115 22.81 -11.94 -17.27
N PHE A 116 23.54 -11.43 -18.28
CA PHE A 116 23.20 -10.19 -18.98
C PHE A 116 21.88 -10.30 -19.74
N ASN A 117 21.64 -11.41 -20.44
CA ASN A 117 20.39 -11.64 -21.15
C ASN A 117 19.19 -11.75 -20.20
N ARG A 118 19.33 -12.48 -19.07
CA ARG A 118 18.29 -12.53 -18.04
C ARG A 118 18.04 -11.17 -17.38
N MET A 119 19.08 -10.35 -17.19
CA MET A 119 18.94 -8.99 -16.68
C MET A 119 18.19 -8.10 -17.66
N LEU A 120 18.52 -8.15 -18.95
CA LEU A 120 17.80 -7.40 -19.99
C LEU A 120 16.34 -7.84 -20.11
N GLU A 121 16.06 -9.14 -20.06
CA GLU A 121 14.69 -9.67 -20.06
C GLU A 121 13.91 -9.23 -18.81
N SER A 122 14.55 -9.29 -17.63
CA SER A 122 13.92 -8.86 -16.36
C SER A 122 13.68 -7.35 -16.35
N PHE A 123 14.62 -6.57 -16.90
CA PHE A 123 14.52 -5.12 -16.98
C PHE A 123 13.47 -4.67 -18.00
N ALA A 124 13.43 -5.30 -19.18
CA ALA A 124 12.39 -5.05 -20.17
C ALA A 124 11.01 -5.46 -19.64
N SER A 125 10.90 -6.59 -18.94
CA SER A 125 9.64 -7.03 -18.32
C SER A 125 9.20 -6.08 -17.20
N ALA A 126 10.13 -5.59 -16.36
CA ALA A 126 9.81 -4.61 -15.31
C ALA A 126 9.40 -3.25 -15.92
N LEU A 127 10.04 -2.85 -17.02
CA LEU A 127 9.72 -1.62 -17.74
C LEU A 127 8.35 -1.67 -18.42
N ILE A 128 8.05 -2.78 -19.09
CA ILE A 128 6.74 -3.04 -19.69
C ILE A 128 5.69 -3.05 -18.58
N SER A 129 5.94 -3.74 -17.47
CA SER A 129 5.03 -3.76 -16.33
C SER A 129 4.84 -2.37 -15.74
N GLU A 130 5.87 -1.53 -15.61
CA GLU A 130 5.70 -0.18 -15.05
C GLU A 130 4.95 0.77 -15.99
N ILE A 131 5.18 0.68 -17.31
CA ILE A 131 4.45 1.47 -18.31
C ILE A 131 3.00 0.99 -18.41
N GLU A 132 2.77 -0.31 -18.47
CA GLU A 132 1.43 -0.92 -18.50
C GLU A 132 0.69 -0.68 -17.20
N ILE A 133 1.33 -0.79 -16.02
CA ILE A 133 0.72 -0.49 -14.73
C ILE A 133 0.43 1.00 -14.60
N ARG A 134 1.29 1.91 -15.07
CA ARG A 134 0.97 3.35 -15.02
C ARG A 134 -0.16 3.69 -15.99
N GLU A 135 -0.11 3.20 -17.22
CA GLU A 135 -1.23 3.40 -18.16
C GLU A 135 -2.52 2.74 -17.65
N HIS A 136 -2.45 1.53 -17.12
CA HIS A 136 -3.61 0.83 -16.56
C HIS A 136 -4.10 1.48 -15.29
N VAL A 137 -3.27 1.91 -14.34
CA VAL A 137 -3.71 2.54 -13.07
C VAL A 137 -4.30 3.92 -13.29
N TYR A 138 -3.79 4.70 -14.25
CA TYR A 138 -4.35 6.02 -14.58
C TYR A 138 -5.55 5.94 -15.55
N LYS A 139 -5.57 4.97 -16.48
CA LYS A 139 -6.74 4.70 -17.32
C LYS A 139 -7.77 3.80 -16.62
N PHE A 140 -7.44 3.13 -15.51
CA PHE A 140 -8.30 2.14 -14.84
C PHE A 140 -9.64 2.71 -14.39
N PRO A 141 -9.68 3.86 -13.69
CA PRO A 141 -10.94 4.43 -13.25
C PRO A 141 -11.82 4.84 -14.44
N LEU A 142 -11.19 5.22 -15.56
CA LEU A 142 -11.83 5.60 -16.82
C LEU A 142 -12.26 4.38 -17.67
N GLN A 143 -11.49 3.29 -17.67
CA GLN A 143 -11.70 2.08 -18.47
C GLN A 143 -12.69 1.10 -17.81
N LEU A 144 -12.81 1.09 -16.48
CA LEU A 144 -13.82 0.29 -15.80
C LEU A 144 -15.25 0.84 -15.98
N GLY A 145 -15.44 1.99 -16.65
CA GLY A 145 -16.75 2.58 -16.93
C GLY A 145 -17.60 2.89 -15.69
N ALA A 146 -17.01 2.81 -14.49
CA ALA A 146 -17.73 2.71 -13.22
C ALA A 146 -17.90 4.05 -12.49
N TYR A 147 -17.19 5.09 -12.92
CA TYR A 147 -17.30 6.42 -12.34
C TYR A 147 -17.54 7.44 -13.44
N ASP A 148 -18.82 7.74 -13.69
CA ASP A 148 -19.19 8.86 -14.54
C ASP A 148 -18.86 10.16 -13.78
N PHE A 149 -17.73 10.75 -14.16
CA PHE A 149 -17.23 12.00 -13.59
C PHE A 149 -18.21 13.17 -13.76
N ALA A 150 -19.09 13.14 -14.76
CA ALA A 150 -20.07 14.19 -14.96
C ALA A 150 -21.25 14.06 -13.99
N SER A 151 -21.80 12.84 -13.80
CA SER A 151 -22.90 12.62 -12.85
C SER A 151 -22.45 12.69 -11.39
N SER A 152 -21.19 12.40 -11.08
CA SER A 152 -20.64 12.60 -9.73
C SER A 152 -20.61 14.08 -9.33
N ARG A 153 -20.24 15.02 -10.22
CA ARG A 153 -20.21 16.46 -9.90
C ARG A 153 -21.54 17.00 -9.35
N ILE A 154 -22.66 16.61 -9.97
CA ILE A 154 -24.01 17.02 -9.54
C ILE A 154 -24.32 16.55 -8.12
N LYS A 155 -23.74 15.43 -7.67
CA LYS A 155 -23.91 14.96 -6.28
C LYS A 155 -23.21 15.89 -5.29
N TYR A 156 -22.00 16.35 -5.60
CA TYR A 156 -21.21 17.19 -4.69
C TYR A 156 -21.72 18.63 -4.60
N GLU A 157 -22.32 19.18 -5.67
CA GLU A 157 -22.97 20.50 -5.65
C GLU A 157 -24.16 20.59 -4.66
N LYS A 158 -24.72 19.45 -4.26
CA LYS A 158 -25.82 19.38 -3.29
C LYS A 158 -25.37 19.42 -1.84
N ILE A 159 -24.06 19.35 -1.58
CA ILE A 159 -23.51 19.37 -0.23
C ILE A 159 -23.66 20.78 0.34
N LYS A 160 -24.45 20.90 1.41
CA LYS A 160 -24.69 22.17 2.12
C LYS A 160 -24.32 22.09 3.59
N SER A 161 -24.00 20.89 4.08
CA SER A 161 -23.70 20.62 5.48
C SER A 161 -22.76 19.43 5.62
N ILE A 162 -22.12 19.30 6.79
CA ILE A 162 -21.31 18.12 7.14
C ILE A 162 -22.18 16.84 7.13
N LYS A 163 -23.47 16.95 7.44
CA LYS A 163 -24.37 15.80 7.37
C LYS A 163 -24.51 15.29 5.93
N ASP A 164 -24.64 16.18 4.95
CA ASP A 164 -24.71 15.81 3.53
C ASP A 164 -23.42 15.09 3.08
N VAL A 165 -22.26 15.50 3.62
CA VAL A 165 -20.99 14.80 3.39
C VAL A 165 -21.06 13.35 3.89
N PHE A 166 -21.56 13.13 5.11
CA PHE A 166 -21.68 11.78 5.66
C PHE A 166 -22.70 10.92 4.89
N ASP A 167 -23.83 11.49 4.49
CA ASP A 167 -24.84 10.79 3.70
C ASP A 167 -24.30 10.37 2.32
N LEU A 168 -23.53 11.26 1.67
CA LEU A 168 -22.85 10.95 0.42
C LEU A 168 -21.80 9.85 0.61
N LEU A 169 -20.95 9.95 1.63
CA LEU A 169 -19.90 8.96 1.90
C LEU A 169 -20.49 7.58 2.21
N GLU A 170 -21.54 7.49 3.03
CA GLU A 170 -22.22 6.22 3.27
C GLU A 170 -22.71 5.60 1.95
N THR A 171 -23.32 6.42 1.09
CA THR A 171 -23.85 5.96 -0.20
C THR A 171 -22.72 5.47 -1.12
N GLU A 172 -21.66 6.26 -1.29
CA GLU A 172 -20.52 5.93 -2.15
C GLU A 172 -19.78 4.68 -1.63
N LEU A 173 -19.55 4.57 -0.32
CA LEU A 173 -18.93 3.39 0.27
C LEU A 173 -19.81 2.14 0.12
N SER A 174 -21.13 2.26 0.25
CA SER A 174 -22.05 1.12 0.16
C SER A 174 -22.27 0.63 -1.27
N THR A 175 -22.32 1.54 -2.24
CA THR A 175 -22.69 1.22 -3.63
C THR A 175 -21.48 1.10 -4.57
N THR A 176 -20.59 2.10 -4.55
CA THR A 176 -19.47 2.21 -5.48
C THR A 176 -18.43 1.13 -5.23
N LEU A 177 -18.04 0.85 -3.99
CA LEU A 177 -17.04 -0.19 -3.68
C LEU A 177 -17.48 -1.58 -4.15
N LYS A 178 -18.75 -1.93 -3.95
CA LYS A 178 -19.31 -3.20 -4.38
C LYS A 178 -19.30 -3.29 -5.91
N SER A 179 -19.79 -2.26 -6.60
CA SER A 179 -19.81 -2.21 -8.06
C SER A 179 -18.40 -2.27 -8.67
N LEU A 180 -17.45 -1.52 -8.11
CA LEU A 180 -16.05 -1.55 -8.55
C LEU A 180 -15.46 -2.95 -8.43
N ASN A 181 -15.66 -3.61 -7.30
CA ASN A 181 -15.11 -4.94 -7.10
C ASN A 181 -15.75 -5.99 -8.02
N GLU A 182 -17.07 -5.92 -8.23
CA GLU A 182 -17.74 -6.79 -9.19
C GLU A 182 -17.22 -6.58 -10.62
N ASN A 183 -16.99 -5.32 -11.02
CA ASN A 183 -16.45 -5.00 -12.34
C ASN A 183 -15.00 -5.47 -12.50
N ILE A 184 -14.15 -5.24 -11.49
CA ILE A 184 -12.77 -5.73 -11.45
C ILE A 184 -12.75 -7.26 -11.54
N SER A 185 -13.61 -7.94 -10.78
CA SER A 185 -13.67 -9.41 -10.75
C SER A 185 -14.18 -10.02 -12.06
N LYS A 186 -14.96 -9.27 -12.84
CA LYS A 186 -15.46 -9.69 -14.16
C LYS A 186 -14.52 -9.34 -15.31
N SER A 187 -13.46 -8.56 -15.06
CA SER A 187 -12.53 -8.15 -16.11
C SER A 187 -11.72 -9.36 -16.59
N PRO A 188 -11.80 -9.73 -17.89
CA PRO A 188 -11.10 -10.89 -18.43
C PRO A 188 -9.57 -10.76 -18.34
N ASP A 189 -9.06 -9.53 -18.37
CA ASP A 189 -7.62 -9.24 -18.33
C ASP A 189 -7.01 -9.32 -16.92
N LEU A 190 -7.85 -9.28 -15.87
CA LEU A 190 -7.42 -9.33 -14.45
C LEU A 190 -7.47 -10.73 -13.84
N GLY A 191 -7.68 -11.75 -14.69
CA GLY A 191 -7.66 -13.17 -14.30
C GLY A 191 -6.51 -13.97 -14.92
N ALA A 192 -5.80 -13.41 -15.92
CA ALA A 192 -4.61 -14.03 -16.46
C ALA A 192 -3.44 -13.74 -15.50
N PRO A 193 -2.78 -14.76 -14.92
CA PRO A 193 -1.56 -14.52 -14.18
C PRO A 193 -0.59 -13.78 -15.09
N SER A 194 -0.01 -12.67 -14.62
CA SER A 194 1.05 -12.00 -15.35
C SER A 194 2.07 -13.03 -15.85
N LEU A 195 2.73 -12.79 -16.99
CA LEU A 195 3.76 -13.72 -17.47
C LEU A 195 4.78 -14.01 -16.34
N PHE A 196 5.08 -13.02 -15.50
CA PHE A 196 5.89 -13.17 -14.31
C PHE A 196 5.26 -14.05 -13.23
N ALA A 197 3.96 -13.90 -12.93
CA ALA A 197 3.23 -14.73 -11.98
C ALA A 197 3.07 -16.17 -12.47
N SER A 198 2.89 -16.39 -13.77
CA SER A 198 2.85 -17.74 -14.37
C SER A 198 4.24 -18.39 -14.39
N LEU A 199 5.30 -17.64 -14.73
CA LEU A 199 6.69 -18.12 -14.65
C LEU A 199 7.11 -18.37 -13.19
N TYR A 200 6.72 -17.50 -12.25
CA TYR A 200 6.95 -17.69 -10.82
C TYR A 200 6.13 -18.85 -10.29
N SER A 201 4.88 -19.04 -10.72
CA SER A 201 4.04 -20.20 -10.36
C SER A 201 4.62 -21.50 -10.93
N GLN A 202 5.16 -21.49 -12.14
CA GLN A 202 5.84 -22.64 -12.75
C GLN A 202 7.16 -22.96 -12.05
N ALA A 203 7.94 -21.92 -11.70
CA ALA A 203 9.12 -22.05 -10.86
C ALA A 203 8.75 -22.59 -9.47
N SER A 204 7.65 -22.11 -8.91
CA SER A 204 7.12 -22.49 -7.61
C SER A 204 6.64 -23.95 -7.56
N SER A 205 5.99 -24.43 -8.62
CA SER A 205 5.64 -25.84 -8.80
C SER A 205 6.87 -26.77 -8.93
N ASN A 206 8.07 -26.20 -9.21
CA ASN A 206 9.34 -26.92 -9.18
C ASN A 206 10.05 -26.84 -7.81
N GLY A 207 9.36 -26.41 -6.75
CA GLY A 207 9.91 -26.30 -5.38
C GLY A 207 10.40 -24.90 -4.98
N LEU A 208 10.26 -23.87 -5.84
CA LEU A 208 10.64 -22.48 -5.51
C LEU A 208 9.57 -21.69 -4.73
N ASP A 209 8.40 -22.30 -4.42
CA ASP A 209 7.42 -21.76 -3.45
C ASP A 209 8.04 -21.58 -2.04
N ALA A 210 9.24 -22.13 -1.84
CA ALA A 210 10.05 -21.93 -0.65
C ALA A 210 10.63 -20.51 -0.52
N ILE A 211 10.89 -19.79 -1.62
CA ILE A 211 11.59 -18.50 -1.58
C ILE A 211 10.60 -17.34 -1.77
N PHE A 212 10.10 -16.82 -0.65
CA PHE A 212 9.31 -15.59 -0.63
C PHE A 212 10.24 -14.38 -0.50
N ASP A 213 10.16 -13.46 -1.45
CA ASP A 213 10.77 -12.12 -1.38
C ASP A 213 9.80 -11.13 -2.07
N PRO A 214 9.23 -10.15 -1.35
CA PRO A 214 8.28 -9.21 -1.94
C PRO A 214 8.85 -8.38 -3.08
N ILE A 215 10.13 -8.00 -3.00
CA ILE A 215 10.79 -7.16 -4.00
C ILE A 215 10.92 -7.95 -5.31
N MET A 216 11.39 -9.20 -5.21
CA MET A 216 11.50 -10.09 -6.38
C MET A 216 10.14 -10.48 -6.96
N GLN A 217 9.07 -10.35 -6.19
CA GLN A 217 7.69 -10.52 -6.64
C GLN A 217 7.06 -9.25 -7.22
N GLY A 218 7.83 -8.17 -7.40
CA GLY A 218 7.35 -6.91 -7.96
C GLY A 218 6.54 -6.05 -6.98
N ASN A 219 6.52 -6.41 -5.70
CA ASN A 219 5.79 -5.69 -4.66
C ASN A 219 6.69 -4.66 -3.98
N TYR A 220 7.13 -3.69 -4.77
CA TYR A 220 8.11 -2.69 -4.35
C TYR A 220 7.54 -1.72 -3.32
N PRO A 221 8.34 -1.28 -2.32
CA PRO A 221 7.93 -0.24 -1.41
C PRO A 221 7.72 1.09 -2.12
N TYR A 222 6.68 1.83 -1.76
CA TYR A 222 6.48 3.20 -2.22
C TYR A 222 5.79 4.06 -1.17
N LYS A 223 5.88 5.37 -1.34
CA LYS A 223 5.15 6.33 -0.52
C LYS A 223 3.68 6.33 -0.92
N ARG A 224 2.80 5.92 0.01
CA ARG A 224 1.35 5.89 -0.25
C ARG A 224 0.68 7.22 0.06
N MET A 225 0.99 7.81 1.21
CA MET A 225 0.41 9.08 1.66
C MET A 225 1.30 9.78 2.69
N VAL A 226 1.10 11.09 2.88
CA VAL A 226 1.69 11.87 3.96
C VAL A 226 0.58 12.27 4.92
N LEU A 227 0.74 11.91 6.19
CA LEU A 227 -0.17 12.24 7.27
C LEU A 227 0.40 13.42 8.05
N LYS A 228 -0.45 14.36 8.47
CA LYS A 228 -0.05 15.50 9.29
C LYS A 228 -0.73 15.50 10.64
N ASN A 229 0.03 15.76 11.69
CA ASN A 229 -0.47 15.96 13.05
C ASN A 229 0.22 17.18 13.64
N LYS A 230 -0.53 18.23 13.94
CA LYS A 230 0.01 19.49 14.53
C LYS A 230 1.24 20.06 13.79
N GLY A 231 1.26 19.92 12.47
CA GLY A 231 2.36 20.39 11.62
C GLY A 231 3.51 19.40 11.39
N GLU A 232 3.58 18.32 12.16
CA GLU A 232 4.54 17.23 11.92
C GLU A 232 4.05 16.33 10.79
N GLU A 233 4.95 15.98 9.86
CA GLU A 233 4.66 15.09 8.74
C GLU A 233 5.20 13.68 8.99
N SER A 234 4.30 12.69 8.90
CA SER A 234 4.60 11.26 8.88
C SER A 234 4.36 10.68 7.49
N ILE A 235 5.29 9.89 6.99
CA ILE A 235 5.18 9.21 5.70
C ILE A 235 4.57 7.83 5.93
N CYS A 236 3.40 7.57 5.35
CA CYS A 236 2.83 6.22 5.30
C CYS A 236 3.35 5.51 4.05
N LEU A 237 4.06 4.41 4.23
CA LEU A 237 4.54 3.57 3.15
C LEU A 237 3.51 2.50 2.78
N HIS A 238 3.50 2.13 1.50
CA HIS A 238 3.19 0.76 1.10
C HIS A 238 4.49 -0.03 1.21
N LEU A 239 4.48 -1.08 2.02
CA LEU A 239 5.64 -1.92 2.27
C LEU A 239 5.13 -3.30 2.69
N ALA A 240 5.19 -4.26 1.76
CA ALA A 240 5.03 -5.68 2.04
C ALA A 240 5.93 -6.14 3.21
N THR A 241 5.64 -7.29 3.82
CA THR A 241 6.47 -7.79 4.93
C THR A 241 7.94 -7.85 4.48
N PRO A 242 8.85 -7.11 5.12
CA PRO A 242 10.25 -7.03 4.71
C PRO A 242 11.02 -8.27 5.19
N THR A 243 10.50 -9.45 4.88
CA THR A 243 11.06 -10.73 5.28
C THR A 243 11.28 -11.61 4.06
N ILE A 244 12.42 -12.30 4.03
CA ILE A 244 12.73 -13.34 3.06
C ILE A 244 12.46 -14.69 3.73
N ARG A 245 11.91 -15.64 2.99
CA ARG A 245 11.84 -17.03 3.41
C ARG A 245 12.95 -17.83 2.72
N SER A 246 13.76 -18.52 3.51
CA SER A 246 14.62 -19.63 3.05
C SER A 246 13.92 -20.97 3.34
N ASN A 247 14.50 -22.09 2.91
CA ASN A 247 13.94 -23.42 3.19
C ASN A 247 13.76 -23.70 4.70
N GLU A 248 14.54 -23.04 5.56
CA GLU A 248 14.62 -23.35 7.00
C GLU A 248 14.38 -22.15 7.92
N SER A 249 14.44 -20.90 7.40
CA SER A 249 14.37 -19.67 8.20
C SER A 249 13.49 -18.60 7.56
N VAL A 250 13.05 -17.67 8.41
CA VAL A 250 12.49 -16.38 7.98
C VAL A 250 13.41 -15.29 8.51
N GLU A 251 13.89 -14.42 7.62
CA GLU A 251 14.88 -13.38 7.93
C GLU A 251 14.39 -12.04 7.41
N ILE A 252 14.89 -10.94 7.97
CA ILE A 252 14.59 -9.59 7.48
C ILE A 252 15.39 -9.32 6.21
N THR A 253 14.78 -8.66 5.22
CA THR A 253 15.48 -8.30 3.99
C THR A 253 16.68 -7.36 4.27
N PRO A 254 17.83 -7.55 3.61
CA PRO A 254 18.99 -6.67 3.78
C PRO A 254 18.67 -5.19 3.51
N GLU A 255 17.80 -4.91 2.54
CA GLU A 255 17.36 -3.57 2.15
C GLU A 255 16.61 -2.89 3.30
N PHE A 256 15.75 -3.63 4.00
CA PHE A 256 15.01 -3.07 5.13
C PHE A 256 15.92 -2.82 6.33
N LEU A 257 16.89 -3.71 6.60
CA LEU A 257 17.92 -3.46 7.62
C LEU A 257 18.75 -2.21 7.29
N ALA A 258 19.13 -2.02 6.03
CA ALA A 258 19.84 -0.83 5.57
C ALA A 258 18.99 0.44 5.76
N HIS A 259 17.70 0.37 5.43
CA HIS A 259 16.74 1.46 5.67
C HIS A 259 16.66 1.82 7.16
N LEU A 260 16.51 0.84 8.06
CA LEU A 260 16.46 1.11 9.50
C LEU A 260 17.78 1.70 10.02
N ARG A 261 18.94 1.22 9.57
CA ARG A 261 20.23 1.82 9.93
C ARG A 261 20.32 3.27 9.47
N ASN A 262 19.81 3.59 8.28
CA ASN A 262 19.73 4.96 7.78
C ASN A 262 18.80 5.84 8.63
N LEU A 263 17.63 5.33 9.07
CA LEU A 263 16.77 6.05 10.01
C LEU A 263 17.48 6.33 11.34
N LYS A 264 18.22 5.35 11.87
CA LYS A 264 19.02 5.52 13.09
C LYS A 264 20.04 6.65 12.95
N MET A 265 20.76 6.69 11.82
CA MET A 265 21.73 7.75 11.55
C MET A 265 21.08 9.14 11.50
N LYS A 266 19.82 9.23 11.07
CA LYS A 266 19.04 10.47 11.01
C LYS A 266 18.32 10.81 12.32
N GLY A 267 18.35 9.92 13.31
CA GLY A 267 17.53 10.05 14.51
C GLY A 267 16.03 9.96 14.23
N GLU A 268 15.63 9.28 13.16
CA GLU A 268 14.24 9.10 12.75
C GLU A 268 13.68 7.77 13.26
N HIS A 269 12.37 7.73 13.48
CA HIS A 269 11.65 6.56 14.00
C HIS A 269 10.61 6.04 13.01
N GLN A 270 10.46 4.72 12.92
CA GLN A 270 9.42 4.03 12.16
C GLN A 270 8.47 3.26 13.08
N PHE A 271 7.16 3.49 12.94
CA PHE A 271 6.14 2.63 13.55
C PHE A 271 5.62 1.63 12.52
N TYR A 272 5.67 0.34 12.87
CA TYR A 272 5.26 -0.75 11.99
C TYR A 272 4.09 -1.51 12.61
N ILE A 273 2.95 -1.51 11.95
CA ILE A 273 1.77 -2.27 12.35
C ILE A 273 1.69 -3.50 11.46
N ASN A 274 1.89 -4.66 12.08
CA ASN A 274 1.86 -5.97 11.45
C ASN A 274 0.48 -6.61 11.63
N PHE A 275 -0.17 -7.01 10.55
CA PHE A 275 -1.47 -7.68 10.57
C PHE A 275 -1.38 -9.20 10.38
N GLN A 276 -0.16 -9.75 10.43
CA GLN A 276 0.06 -11.17 10.27
C GLN A 276 -0.39 -11.99 11.47
N LYS A 277 -0.59 -13.29 11.22
CA LYS A 277 -0.90 -14.27 12.26
C LYS A 277 0.18 -14.26 13.35
N ASN A 278 -0.23 -14.13 14.61
CA ASN A 278 0.70 -14.13 15.76
C ASN A 278 0.44 -15.26 16.77
N GLY A 279 -0.68 -15.98 16.66
CA GLY A 279 -0.90 -17.18 17.46
C GLY A 279 -0.03 -18.35 17.00
N ALA A 280 0.28 -19.26 17.92
CA ALA A 280 1.03 -20.48 17.59
C ALA A 280 0.36 -21.21 16.41
N PRO A 281 1.14 -21.69 15.42
CA PRO A 281 0.58 -22.38 14.28
C PRO A 281 -0.03 -23.72 14.73
N THR A 282 -1.22 -24.01 14.22
CA THR A 282 -1.84 -25.33 14.40
C THR A 282 -1.05 -26.40 13.66
N ALA A 283 -1.24 -27.68 14.02
CA ALA A 283 -0.60 -28.80 13.31
C ALA A 283 -0.90 -28.76 11.79
N TRP A 284 -2.12 -28.40 11.40
CA TRP A 284 -2.50 -28.23 10.00
C TRP A 284 -1.74 -27.10 9.31
N GLU A 285 -1.50 -25.97 9.97
CA GLU A 285 -0.75 -24.86 9.39
C GLU A 285 0.75 -25.17 9.26
N LEU A 286 1.30 -25.91 10.21
CA LEU A 286 2.66 -26.45 10.12
C LEU A 286 2.77 -27.39 8.91
N MET A 287 1.77 -28.23 8.67
CA MET A 287 1.75 -29.13 7.51
C MET A 287 1.57 -28.41 6.17
N LYS A 288 0.67 -27.41 6.11
CA LYS A 288 0.28 -26.78 4.83
C LYS A 288 1.24 -25.67 4.40
N TYR A 289 1.70 -24.85 5.34
CA TYR A 289 2.51 -23.67 5.06
C TYR A 289 3.63 -23.48 6.09
N PHE A 290 4.04 -24.52 6.81
CA PHE A 290 5.13 -24.45 7.80
C PHE A 290 5.01 -23.30 8.80
N GLY A 291 3.79 -22.84 9.12
CA GLY A 291 3.56 -21.71 10.03
C GLY A 291 4.28 -20.41 9.62
N ILE A 292 4.63 -20.20 8.35
CA ILE A 292 5.52 -19.10 7.92
C ILE A 292 5.03 -17.72 8.36
N GLU A 293 3.72 -17.51 8.35
CA GLU A 293 3.16 -16.22 8.73
C GLU A 293 3.47 -15.85 10.19
N TYR A 294 3.44 -16.84 11.09
CA TYR A 294 3.87 -16.69 12.49
C TYR A 294 5.36 -16.36 12.56
N TYR A 295 6.22 -17.11 11.85
CA TYR A 295 7.67 -16.85 11.87
C TYR A 295 8.06 -15.47 11.33
N ARG A 296 7.36 -14.98 10.30
CA ARG A 296 7.51 -13.59 9.83
C ARG A 296 7.12 -12.57 10.90
N ALA A 297 6.00 -12.79 11.59
CA ALA A 297 5.58 -11.91 12.69
C ALA A 297 6.63 -11.88 13.80
N GLN A 298 7.14 -13.05 14.21
CA GLN A 298 8.21 -13.16 15.22
C GLN A 298 9.51 -12.48 14.77
N CYS A 299 9.90 -12.64 13.50
CA CYS A 299 11.07 -11.99 12.93
C CYS A 299 10.97 -10.45 13.00
N LEU A 300 9.81 -9.90 12.63
CA LEU A 300 9.55 -8.46 12.73
C LEU A 300 9.53 -7.98 14.18
N GLN A 301 8.87 -8.71 15.07
CA GLN A 301 8.80 -8.37 16.49
C GLN A 301 10.19 -8.37 17.14
N GLY A 302 11.09 -9.26 16.70
CA GLY A 302 12.47 -9.33 17.18
C GLY A 302 13.35 -8.14 16.81
N LEU A 303 12.95 -7.30 15.85
CA LEU A 303 13.76 -6.14 15.40
C LEU A 303 14.08 -5.15 16.52
N ASN A 304 13.16 -4.96 17.48
CA ASN A 304 13.39 -4.05 18.61
C ASN A 304 14.41 -4.59 19.62
N THR A 305 14.69 -5.89 19.60
CA THR A 305 15.69 -6.54 20.47
C THR A 305 17.10 -6.46 19.90
N VAL A 306 17.24 -6.13 18.61
CA VAL A 306 18.54 -5.99 17.96
C VAL A 306 19.21 -4.70 18.46
N PRO A 307 20.38 -4.76 19.13
CA PRO A 307 21.00 -3.58 19.74
C PRO A 307 21.28 -2.45 18.75
N GLU A 308 21.66 -2.79 17.51
CA GLU A 308 21.90 -1.79 16.48
C GLU A 308 20.61 -1.10 15.98
N LEU A 309 19.42 -1.62 16.26
CA LEU A 309 18.13 -1.06 15.83
C LEU A 309 17.26 -0.52 16.98
N GLN A 310 17.72 -0.64 18.22
CA GLN A 310 16.98 -0.18 19.39
C GLN A 310 16.60 1.31 19.26
N GLY A 311 15.32 1.62 19.49
CA GLY A 311 14.76 2.97 19.41
C GLY A 311 14.48 3.49 18.00
N VAL A 312 14.73 2.68 16.96
CA VAL A 312 14.52 3.06 15.55
C VAL A 312 13.17 2.59 15.03
N ILE A 313 12.74 1.41 15.47
CA ILE A 313 11.49 0.78 15.02
C ILE A 313 10.72 0.21 16.21
N ASP A 314 9.43 0.49 16.22
CA ASP A 314 8.45 -0.15 17.08
C ASP A 314 7.51 -0.99 16.21
N VAL A 315 7.42 -2.29 16.50
CA VAL A 315 6.53 -3.21 15.80
C VAL A 315 5.37 -3.59 16.69
N MET A 316 4.14 -3.28 16.28
CA MET A 316 2.92 -3.76 16.91
C MET A 316 2.28 -4.84 16.04
N THR A 317 1.84 -5.96 16.62
CA THR A 317 1.09 -6.96 15.85
C THR A 317 -0.38 -7.00 16.25
N LEU A 318 -1.27 -6.89 15.27
CA LEU A 318 -2.72 -6.96 15.37
C LEU A 318 -3.23 -8.06 14.43
N ASP A 319 -3.35 -9.30 14.92
CA ASP A 319 -3.69 -10.44 14.07
C ASP A 319 -5.11 -10.36 13.47
N LYS A 320 -5.19 -9.89 12.22
CA LYS A 320 -6.42 -9.81 11.40
C LYS A 320 -6.80 -11.14 10.74
N ASN A 321 -6.14 -12.24 11.10
CA ASN A 321 -6.49 -13.61 10.72
C ASN A 321 -6.98 -14.45 11.91
N SER A 322 -6.89 -13.92 13.12
CA SER A 322 -7.36 -14.61 14.32
C SER A 322 -8.88 -14.88 14.27
N GLU A 323 -9.29 -15.97 14.91
CA GLU A 323 -10.72 -16.28 15.09
C GLU A 323 -11.45 -15.16 15.85
N PHE A 324 -10.76 -14.50 16.78
CA PHE A 324 -11.27 -13.35 17.49
C PHE A 324 -11.56 -12.19 16.53
N TYR A 325 -10.65 -11.81 15.64
CA TYR A 325 -10.89 -10.72 14.69
C TYR A 325 -12.12 -10.98 13.79
N TRP A 326 -12.27 -12.22 13.35
CA TRP A 326 -13.39 -12.65 12.51
C TRP A 326 -14.66 -12.95 13.29
N GLN A 327 -14.57 -13.05 14.61
CA GLN A 327 -15.66 -13.44 15.50
C GLN A 327 -16.26 -14.83 15.18
N ASN A 328 -15.57 -15.70 14.43
CA ASN A 328 -16.12 -16.98 13.94
C ASN A 328 -16.75 -17.88 15.02
N ALA A 329 -16.05 -18.11 16.16
CA ALA A 329 -16.56 -18.94 17.25
C ALA A 329 -17.77 -18.31 17.97
N LYS A 330 -17.81 -16.96 17.99
CA LYS A 330 -18.91 -16.18 18.56
C LYS A 330 -20.01 -15.89 17.57
N ASP A 331 -19.81 -16.09 16.28
CA ASP A 331 -20.84 -15.94 15.26
C ASP A 331 -21.91 -17.04 15.40
N ALA A 332 -21.59 -18.14 16.09
CA ALA A 332 -22.57 -19.10 16.59
C ALA A 332 -23.47 -18.53 17.72
N MET A 333 -23.00 -17.51 18.44
CA MET A 333 -23.78 -16.74 19.43
C MET A 333 -24.32 -15.46 18.78
N GLU A 334 -25.64 -15.41 18.58
CA GLU A 334 -26.28 -14.26 17.93
C GLU A 334 -25.97 -12.95 18.67
N PHE A 335 -25.96 -12.98 20.01
CA PHE A 335 -25.65 -11.84 20.87
C PHE A 335 -24.67 -12.21 21.98
N VAL A 336 -23.77 -11.26 22.29
CA VAL A 336 -22.81 -11.35 23.42
C VAL A 336 -22.97 -10.10 24.26
N SER A 337 -22.90 -10.22 25.60
CA SER A 337 -22.95 -9.05 26.48
C SER A 337 -21.87 -8.02 26.08
N LEU A 338 -22.26 -6.74 26.05
CA LEU A 338 -21.34 -5.63 25.77
C LEU A 338 -20.11 -5.69 26.69
N ASN A 339 -20.32 -5.85 28.00
CA ASN A 339 -19.22 -5.85 28.97
C ASN A 339 -18.27 -7.03 28.75
N SER A 340 -18.80 -8.25 28.60
CA SER A 340 -17.99 -9.43 28.36
C SER A 340 -17.18 -9.34 27.06
N PHE A 341 -17.76 -8.79 25.99
CA PHE A 341 -17.02 -8.58 24.74
C PHE A 341 -15.85 -7.60 24.92
N TRP A 342 -16.06 -6.47 25.60
CA TRP A 342 -15.00 -5.47 25.81
C TRP A 342 -13.94 -5.95 26.80
N GLU A 343 -14.31 -6.70 27.84
CA GLU A 343 -13.35 -7.35 28.74
C GLU A 343 -12.45 -8.33 27.98
N GLU A 344 -13.02 -9.15 27.09
CA GLU A 344 -12.24 -10.05 26.25
C GLU A 344 -11.38 -9.28 25.24
N LEU A 345 -11.89 -8.22 24.63
CA LEU A 345 -11.12 -7.37 23.70
C LEU A 345 -9.92 -6.74 24.42
N GLU A 346 -10.12 -6.19 25.61
CA GLU A 346 -9.02 -5.65 26.42
C GLU A 346 -8.04 -6.76 26.84
N GLN A 347 -8.53 -7.92 27.28
CA GLN A 347 -7.68 -9.05 27.60
C GLN A 347 -6.85 -9.46 26.39
N LYS A 348 -7.44 -9.59 25.21
CA LYS A 348 -6.73 -9.94 23.97
C LYS A 348 -5.71 -8.87 23.60
N LEU A 349 -6.07 -7.58 23.67
CA LEU A 349 -5.16 -6.50 23.36
C LEU A 349 -3.99 -6.44 24.33
N PHE A 350 -4.18 -6.62 25.64
CA PHE A 350 -3.15 -6.30 26.64
C PHE A 350 -2.55 -7.51 27.37
N CYS A 351 -3.02 -8.73 27.11
CA CYS A 351 -2.44 -9.93 27.71
C CYS A 351 -1.23 -10.41 26.91
N GLU A 352 -0.10 -10.58 27.59
CA GLU A 352 1.17 -11.08 27.02
C GLU A 352 1.17 -12.61 26.79
N ALA A 353 0.04 -13.29 26.98
CA ALA A 353 -0.05 -14.72 26.70
C ALA A 353 0.22 -15.00 25.20
N CYS A 354 0.95 -16.07 24.91
CA CYS A 354 1.42 -16.42 23.57
C CYS A 354 0.32 -16.58 22.51
N ASP A 355 -0.94 -16.76 22.90
CA ASP A 355 -2.08 -16.98 22.01
C ASP A 355 -3.09 -15.83 21.98
N SER A 356 -2.70 -14.63 22.41
CA SER A 356 -3.57 -13.47 22.29
C SER A 356 -3.80 -13.08 20.82
N GLY A 357 -2.81 -13.31 19.94
CA GLY A 357 -2.79 -12.78 18.58
C GLY A 357 -2.27 -11.34 18.51
N PHE A 358 -1.82 -10.78 19.64
CA PHE A 358 -1.36 -9.41 19.76
C PHE A 358 0.07 -9.35 20.26
N TYR A 359 0.81 -8.33 19.84
CA TYR A 359 2.14 -8.04 20.37
C TYR A 359 2.30 -6.54 20.58
N TRP A 360 2.81 -6.19 21.77
CA TRP A 360 3.19 -4.83 22.12
C TRP A 360 4.72 -4.73 22.20
N PRO A 361 5.35 -3.77 21.52
CA PRO A 361 6.77 -3.52 21.72
C PRO A 361 6.97 -2.93 23.12
N GLU A 362 8.08 -3.29 23.76
CA GLU A 362 8.40 -2.90 25.15
C GLU A 362 8.33 -1.38 25.36
N ALA A 363 8.83 -0.61 24.40
CA ALA A 363 8.82 0.85 24.43
C ALA A 363 7.41 1.47 24.53
N LEU A 364 6.37 0.74 24.11
CA LEU A 364 4.98 1.21 24.13
C LEU A 364 4.16 0.66 25.30
N LYS A 365 4.70 -0.21 26.15
CA LYS A 365 3.97 -0.74 27.32
C LYS A 365 3.54 0.36 28.28
N GLY A 366 4.35 1.42 28.44
CA GLY A 366 4.00 2.60 29.23
C GLY A 366 2.76 3.35 28.72
N LYS A 367 2.42 3.23 27.43
CA LYS A 367 1.25 3.87 26.82
C LYS A 367 -0.05 3.09 27.03
N GLN A 368 0.00 1.85 27.50
CA GLN A 368 -1.20 1.01 27.64
C GLN A 368 -2.28 1.64 28.54
N ARG A 369 -1.88 2.36 29.60
CA ARG A 369 -2.84 3.06 30.48
C ARG A 369 -3.60 4.16 29.76
N GLU A 370 -2.91 4.95 28.94
CA GLU A 370 -3.52 5.99 28.11
C GLU A 370 -4.49 5.35 27.11
N ILE A 371 -4.05 4.30 26.41
CA ILE A 371 -4.87 3.59 25.44
C ILE A 371 -6.13 3.01 26.09
N ARG A 372 -6.03 2.35 27.25
CA ARG A 372 -7.22 1.87 27.99
C ARG A 372 -8.20 3.00 28.30
N GLY A 373 -7.70 4.20 28.64
CA GLY A 373 -8.53 5.39 28.82
C GLY A 373 -9.31 5.75 27.55
N VAL A 374 -8.64 5.74 26.39
CA VAL A 374 -9.26 5.98 25.08
C VAL A 374 -10.28 4.89 24.75
N LEU A 375 -9.97 3.62 24.99
CA LEU A 375 -10.89 2.50 24.73
C LEU A 375 -12.14 2.56 25.60
N LYS A 376 -12.00 2.91 26.88
CA LYS A 376 -13.14 3.10 27.79
C LYS A 376 -14.06 4.22 27.31
N GLN A 377 -13.49 5.35 26.86
CA GLN A 377 -14.26 6.45 26.29
C GLN A 377 -14.91 6.04 24.96
N LEU A 378 -14.19 5.35 24.08
CA LEU A 378 -14.71 4.85 22.81
C LEU A 378 -15.91 3.92 23.04
N LYS A 379 -15.80 2.97 23.98
CA LYS A 379 -16.91 2.11 24.40
C LYS A 379 -18.12 2.92 24.86
N SER A 380 -17.92 3.91 25.74
CA SER A 380 -19.03 4.69 26.26
C SER A 380 -19.72 5.51 25.19
N VAL A 381 -18.98 6.11 24.25
CA VAL A 381 -19.59 6.90 23.18
C VAL A 381 -20.25 6.03 22.11
N LEU A 382 -19.67 4.87 21.73
CA LEU A 382 -20.25 3.99 20.72
C LEU A 382 -21.59 3.39 21.14
N TYR A 383 -21.79 3.18 22.44
CA TYR A 383 -22.95 2.52 23.02
C TYR A 383 -23.66 3.41 24.06
N ALA A 384 -23.64 4.72 23.83
CA ALA A 384 -24.32 5.72 24.67
C ALA A 384 -25.85 5.52 24.70
N ASP A 385 -26.40 4.82 23.70
CA ASP A 385 -27.81 4.42 23.62
C ASP A 385 -28.20 3.33 24.63
N GLY A 386 -27.25 2.80 25.41
CA GLY A 386 -27.52 1.80 26.44
C GLY A 386 -27.59 0.37 25.92
N ALA A 387 -26.91 0.06 24.81
CA ALA A 387 -26.85 -1.30 24.29
C ALA A 387 -26.20 -2.29 25.28
N ASP A 388 -26.96 -3.25 25.79
CA ASP A 388 -26.43 -4.28 26.73
C ASP A 388 -25.75 -5.46 26.03
N SER A 389 -26.01 -5.65 24.73
CA SER A 389 -25.49 -6.76 23.94
C SER A 389 -25.11 -6.36 22.53
N LEU A 390 -24.17 -7.12 21.95
CA LEU A 390 -23.62 -6.91 20.62
C LEU A 390 -23.83 -8.14 19.76
N ASN A 391 -24.38 -7.92 18.57
CA ASN A 391 -24.39 -8.92 17.51
C ASN A 391 -23.02 -9.04 16.83
N ALA A 392 -22.86 -10.03 15.96
CA ALA A 392 -21.62 -10.28 15.22
C ALA A 392 -21.08 -9.03 14.51
N GLN A 393 -21.95 -8.28 13.82
CA GLN A 393 -21.55 -7.09 13.08
C GLN A 393 -21.04 -5.98 14.02
N LYS A 394 -21.76 -5.66 15.10
CA LYS A 394 -21.34 -4.63 16.06
C LYS A 394 -20.01 -4.98 16.74
N ARG A 395 -19.76 -6.27 17.03
CA ARG A 395 -18.47 -6.76 17.54
C ARG A 395 -17.35 -6.56 16.50
N LYS A 396 -17.63 -6.94 15.27
CA LYS A 396 -16.75 -6.77 14.11
C LYS A 396 -16.40 -5.29 13.90
N ASP A 397 -17.36 -4.39 13.94
CA ASP A 397 -17.15 -2.95 13.76
C ASP A 397 -16.34 -2.36 14.94
N SER A 398 -16.64 -2.79 16.17
CA SER A 398 -15.88 -2.38 17.36
C SER A 398 -14.40 -2.68 17.24
N ILE A 399 -14.03 -3.89 16.78
CA ILE A 399 -12.62 -4.28 16.62
C ILE A 399 -11.90 -3.36 15.64
N GLU A 400 -12.51 -3.05 14.50
CA GLU A 400 -11.89 -2.18 13.49
C GLU A 400 -11.76 -0.74 13.97
N LEU A 401 -12.77 -0.21 14.66
CA LEU A 401 -12.69 1.14 15.25
C LEU A 401 -11.62 1.19 16.35
N VAL A 402 -11.54 0.18 17.20
CA VAL A 402 -10.49 0.09 18.23
C VAL A 402 -9.11 0.06 17.60
N TYR A 403 -8.90 -0.75 16.56
CA TYR A 403 -7.63 -0.78 15.84
C TYR A 403 -7.32 0.58 15.19
N LEU A 404 -8.31 1.23 14.58
CA LEU A 404 -8.16 2.56 13.97
C LEU A 404 -7.63 3.60 14.97
N PHE A 405 -8.23 3.69 16.15
CA PHE A 405 -7.77 4.63 17.19
C PHE A 405 -6.40 4.25 17.75
N LEU A 406 -6.15 2.96 17.97
CA LEU A 406 -4.88 2.45 18.45
C LEU A 406 -3.74 2.79 17.49
N MET A 407 -3.94 2.49 16.21
CA MET A 407 -3.03 2.85 15.13
C MET A 407 -2.77 4.36 15.10
N GLY A 408 -3.81 5.18 15.21
CA GLY A 408 -3.68 6.64 15.19
C GLY A 408 -2.89 7.18 16.38
N LYS A 409 -3.14 6.67 17.60
CA LYS A 409 -2.44 7.11 18.81
C LYS A 409 -0.98 6.70 18.83
N LEU A 410 -0.68 5.47 18.43
CA LEU A 410 0.69 4.94 18.51
C LEU A 410 1.59 5.45 17.38
N SER A 411 1.02 5.84 16.24
CA SER A 411 1.78 6.38 15.11
C SER A 411 2.28 7.82 15.32
N VAL A 412 1.78 8.55 16.32
CA VAL A 412 2.17 9.94 16.58
C VAL A 412 3.66 10.03 16.93
N GLY A 413 4.35 11.01 16.33
CA GLY A 413 5.79 11.24 16.51
C GLY A 413 6.69 10.33 15.68
N SER A 414 6.12 9.38 14.93
CA SER A 414 6.90 8.54 14.03
C SER A 414 7.08 9.22 12.68
N LYS A 415 8.30 9.22 12.15
CA LYS A 415 8.59 9.79 10.83
C LYS A 415 8.00 8.93 9.72
N ILE A 416 8.06 7.61 9.91
CA ILE A 416 7.55 6.63 8.96
C ILE A 416 6.52 5.75 9.66
N ILE A 417 5.43 5.46 8.97
CA ILE A 417 4.38 4.56 9.42
C ILE A 417 4.18 3.49 8.36
N ASN A 418 4.00 2.25 8.80
CA ASN A 418 3.64 1.15 7.91
C ASN A 418 2.49 0.33 8.50
N PHE A 419 1.59 -0.13 7.64
CA PHE A 419 0.44 -0.96 8.00
C PHE A 419 0.42 -2.15 7.06
N SER A 420 0.94 -3.29 7.46
CA SER A 420 1.29 -4.33 6.50
C SER A 420 0.93 -5.74 6.93
N CYS A 421 0.79 -6.59 5.93
CA CYS A 421 0.71 -8.03 6.07
C CYS A 421 1.73 -8.66 5.10
N LYS A 422 1.59 -9.95 4.75
CA LYS A 422 2.49 -10.61 3.80
C LYS A 422 2.77 -9.75 2.55
N ASP A 423 1.74 -9.43 1.79
CA ASP A 423 1.90 -8.66 0.55
C ASP A 423 1.45 -7.20 0.72
N ASP A 424 1.00 -6.79 1.90
CA ASP A 424 0.40 -5.45 2.12
C ASP A 424 -0.78 -5.09 1.18
N ILE A 425 -1.43 -6.11 0.60
CA ILE A 425 -2.46 -5.95 -0.44
C ILE A 425 -3.88 -6.06 0.09
N ASP A 426 -4.20 -7.09 0.90
CA ASP A 426 -5.60 -7.29 1.30
C ASP A 426 -5.89 -6.66 2.67
N ARG A 427 -5.22 -7.15 3.71
CA ARG A 427 -5.38 -6.65 5.08
C ARG A 427 -4.74 -5.29 5.27
N GLY A 428 -3.53 -5.14 4.75
CA GLY A 428 -2.76 -3.89 4.77
C GLY A 428 -3.50 -2.78 4.05
N ALA A 429 -3.86 -2.96 2.77
CA ALA A 429 -4.63 -1.97 2.02
C ALA A 429 -5.96 -1.61 2.69
N GLY A 430 -6.74 -2.60 3.15
CA GLY A 430 -8.01 -2.33 3.84
C GLY A 430 -7.83 -1.47 5.10
N ALA A 431 -6.83 -1.77 5.93
CA ALA A 431 -6.52 -0.98 7.12
C ALA A 431 -6.00 0.43 6.77
N LYS A 432 -5.11 0.55 5.79
CA LYS A 432 -4.58 1.84 5.29
C LYS A 432 -5.70 2.72 4.75
N SER A 433 -6.64 2.14 4.00
CA SER A 433 -7.77 2.87 3.43
C SER A 433 -8.78 3.29 4.50
N LEU A 434 -9.04 2.46 5.52
CA LEU A 434 -9.87 2.90 6.66
C LEU A 434 -9.20 4.04 7.44
N PHE A 435 -7.89 3.95 7.63
CA PHE A 435 -7.10 4.99 8.26
C PHE A 435 -7.11 6.31 7.46
N LEU A 436 -6.99 6.20 6.14
CA LEU A 436 -7.10 7.33 5.23
C LEU A 436 -8.48 7.98 5.30
N LEU A 437 -9.55 7.18 5.23
CA LEU A 437 -10.92 7.69 5.37
C LEU A 437 -11.11 8.46 6.68
N ALA A 438 -10.64 7.92 7.80
CA ALA A 438 -10.69 8.60 9.09
C ALA A 438 -9.93 9.94 9.05
N THR A 439 -8.75 9.98 8.43
CA THR A 439 -7.97 11.21 8.29
C THR A 439 -8.68 12.24 7.41
N ILE A 440 -9.31 11.82 6.30
CA ILE A 440 -10.14 12.68 5.44
C ILE A 440 -11.32 13.24 6.24
N LEU A 441 -12.05 12.39 6.97
CA LEU A 441 -13.20 12.81 7.78
C LEU A 441 -12.79 13.83 8.85
N LYS A 442 -11.65 13.60 9.50
CA LYS A 442 -11.07 14.53 10.46
C LYS A 442 -10.68 15.87 9.81
N GLU A 443 -10.07 15.84 8.62
CA GLU A 443 -9.76 17.05 7.84
C GLU A 443 -11.03 17.83 7.51
N VAL A 444 -12.09 17.16 7.04
CA VAL A 444 -13.40 17.76 6.72
C VAL A 444 -14.03 18.39 7.95
N ILE A 445 -14.08 17.67 9.07
CA ILE A 445 -14.64 18.18 10.32
C ILE A 445 -13.91 19.43 10.82
N MET A 446 -12.58 19.43 10.72
CA MET A 446 -11.74 20.54 11.19
C MET A 446 -11.74 21.74 10.25
N ASN A 447 -12.06 21.54 8.96
CA ASN A 447 -12.02 22.56 7.92
C ASN A 447 -13.36 22.64 7.17
N ALA A 448 -14.48 22.54 7.89
CA ALA A 448 -15.80 22.39 7.28
C ALA A 448 -16.11 23.49 6.26
N GLU A 449 -15.85 24.75 6.59
CA GLU A 449 -16.05 25.90 5.68
C GLU A 449 -15.34 25.69 4.34
N LYS A 450 -14.07 25.28 4.35
CA LYS A 450 -13.29 24.99 3.13
C LYS A 450 -13.94 23.94 2.23
N PHE A 451 -14.48 22.87 2.82
CA PHE A 451 -15.11 21.78 2.05
C PHE A 451 -16.54 22.12 1.62
N LEU A 452 -17.25 22.96 2.36
CA LEU A 452 -18.58 23.45 1.98
C LEU A 452 -18.50 24.52 0.89
N ASP A 453 -17.49 25.39 0.93
CA ASP A 453 -17.22 26.40 -0.10
C ASP A 453 -16.70 25.77 -1.40
N ASN A 454 -15.98 24.65 -1.29
CA ASN A 454 -15.49 23.88 -2.43
C ASN A 454 -15.72 22.37 -2.27
N PRO A 455 -16.93 21.87 -2.56
CA PRO A 455 -17.27 20.45 -2.46
C PRO A 455 -16.43 19.53 -3.35
N TYR A 456 -15.79 20.07 -4.39
CA TYR A 456 -14.90 19.30 -5.27
C TYR A 456 -13.63 18.82 -4.57
N LEU A 457 -13.22 19.48 -3.48
CA LEU A 457 -12.14 18.98 -2.63
C LEU A 457 -12.52 17.65 -1.97
N LEU A 458 -13.77 17.50 -1.54
CA LEU A 458 -14.25 16.23 -1.00
C LEU A 458 -14.26 15.16 -2.09
N GLN A 459 -14.75 15.51 -3.28
CA GLN A 459 -14.74 14.60 -4.43
C GLN A 459 -13.35 14.03 -4.70
N GLU A 460 -12.33 14.89 -4.79
CA GLU A 460 -10.94 14.47 -5.00
C GLU A 460 -10.46 13.49 -3.91
N ARG A 461 -10.79 13.76 -2.65
CA ARG A 461 -10.41 12.91 -1.51
C ARG A 461 -11.11 11.54 -1.57
N VAL A 462 -12.38 11.50 -1.93
CA VAL A 462 -13.17 10.27 -2.06
C VAL A 462 -12.69 9.43 -3.23
N GLU A 463 -12.51 10.02 -4.40
CA GLU A 463 -11.99 9.32 -5.58
C GLU A 463 -10.63 8.68 -5.29
N MET A 464 -9.79 9.40 -4.55
CA MET A 464 -8.49 8.88 -4.17
C MET A 464 -8.56 7.74 -3.16
N LEU A 465 -9.44 7.85 -2.14
CA LEU A 465 -9.72 6.75 -1.23
C LEU A 465 -10.13 5.49 -2.01
N LEU A 466 -11.08 5.63 -2.94
CA LEU A 466 -11.58 4.52 -3.75
C LEU A 466 -10.47 3.88 -4.60
N SER A 467 -9.62 4.70 -5.22
CA SER A 467 -8.48 4.20 -6.00
C SER A 467 -7.47 3.44 -5.13
N LEU A 468 -7.12 4.00 -3.97
CA LEU A 468 -6.11 3.41 -3.09
C LEU A 468 -6.55 2.09 -2.42
N VAL A 469 -7.85 1.85 -2.27
CA VAL A 469 -8.37 0.56 -1.77
C VAL A 469 -7.96 -0.61 -2.68
N PHE A 470 -7.96 -0.40 -4.00
CA PHE A 470 -7.68 -1.46 -4.97
C PHE A 470 -6.26 -1.39 -5.55
N ALA A 471 -5.61 -0.22 -5.48
CA ALA A 471 -4.32 0.05 -6.11
C ALA A 471 -3.27 -1.04 -5.80
N ASP A 472 -3.04 -1.35 -4.53
CA ASP A 472 -2.00 -2.32 -4.15
C ASP A 472 -2.26 -3.71 -4.76
N ALA A 473 -3.52 -4.18 -4.73
CA ALA A 473 -3.90 -5.50 -5.25
C ALA A 473 -3.67 -5.62 -6.76
N LEU A 474 -4.04 -4.55 -7.46
CA LEU A 474 -3.90 -4.46 -8.90
C LEU A 474 -2.44 -4.31 -9.31
N MET A 475 -1.68 -3.43 -8.66
CA MET A 475 -0.28 -3.18 -9.01
C MET A 475 0.62 -4.36 -8.67
N ALA A 476 0.47 -4.97 -7.50
CA ALA A 476 1.42 -5.99 -7.03
C ALA A 476 1.02 -7.43 -7.40
N LYS A 477 -0.28 -7.71 -7.65
CA LYS A 477 -0.75 -9.07 -7.97
C LYS A 477 -1.70 -9.14 -9.16
N GLN A 478 -2.04 -8.01 -9.79
CA GLN A 478 -2.94 -7.95 -10.95
C GLN A 478 -4.27 -8.67 -10.72
N ARG A 479 -4.82 -8.57 -9.50
CA ARG A 479 -6.10 -9.20 -9.13
C ARG A 479 -6.97 -8.25 -8.30
N PRO A 480 -8.29 -8.50 -8.21
CA PRO A 480 -9.13 -7.85 -7.21
C PRO A 480 -8.64 -8.12 -5.78
N LEU A 481 -9.05 -7.23 -4.88
CA LEU A 481 -8.99 -7.47 -3.44
C LEU A 481 -9.81 -8.71 -3.10
N LEU A 482 -9.39 -9.49 -2.10
CA LEU A 482 -10.24 -10.58 -1.61
C LEU A 482 -11.59 -10.02 -1.12
N GLU A 483 -12.69 -10.61 -1.58
CA GLU A 483 -14.05 -10.10 -1.33
C GLU A 483 -14.33 -9.92 0.17
N GLU A 484 -13.99 -10.92 0.99
CA GLU A 484 -14.13 -10.87 2.44
C GLU A 484 -13.41 -9.68 3.08
N ARG A 485 -12.26 -9.26 2.51
CA ARG A 485 -11.44 -8.16 3.04
C ARG A 485 -12.00 -6.82 2.61
N LEU A 486 -12.48 -6.74 1.37
CA LEU A 486 -13.21 -5.57 0.91
C LEU A 486 -14.47 -5.35 1.74
N GLN A 487 -15.28 -6.38 1.93
CA GLN A 487 -16.51 -6.30 2.73
C GLN A 487 -16.20 -5.86 4.16
N ARG A 488 -15.12 -6.38 4.76
CA ARG A 488 -14.71 -5.98 6.11
C ARG A 488 -14.35 -4.49 6.20
N PHE A 489 -13.57 -3.99 5.23
CA PHE A 489 -13.26 -2.56 5.12
C PHE A 489 -14.54 -1.73 4.92
N GLN A 490 -15.40 -2.12 3.97
CA GLN A 490 -16.63 -1.42 3.63
C GLN A 490 -17.56 -1.28 4.84
N GLN A 491 -17.77 -2.38 5.58
CA GLN A 491 -18.58 -2.39 6.79
C GLN A 491 -18.03 -1.44 7.85
N ALA A 492 -16.73 -1.52 8.14
CA ALA A 492 -16.08 -0.65 9.12
C ALA A 492 -16.11 0.84 8.70
N ALA A 493 -15.92 1.11 7.41
CA ALA A 493 -15.99 2.45 6.85
C ALA A 493 -17.40 3.06 6.99
N VAL A 494 -18.44 2.28 6.66
CA VAL A 494 -19.84 2.68 6.87
C VAL A 494 -20.15 2.87 8.35
N ALA A 495 -19.70 1.97 9.22
CA ALA A 495 -19.90 2.09 10.67
C ALA A 495 -19.25 3.37 11.24
N LEU A 496 -18.05 3.73 10.78
CA LEU A 496 -17.38 4.97 11.15
C LEU A 496 -18.21 6.20 10.72
N VAL A 497 -18.63 6.25 9.46
CA VAL A 497 -19.42 7.38 8.92
C VAL A 497 -20.76 7.52 9.65
N LYS A 498 -21.48 6.42 9.87
CA LYS A 498 -22.73 6.42 10.65
C LYS A 498 -22.53 6.91 12.07
N SER A 499 -21.48 6.44 12.74
CA SER A 499 -21.18 6.86 14.11
C SER A 499 -20.89 8.37 14.18
N LEU A 500 -20.20 8.95 13.19
CA LEU A 500 -19.98 10.40 13.13
C LEU A 500 -21.26 11.20 12.84
N ARG A 501 -22.15 10.67 12.00
CA ARG A 501 -23.40 11.34 11.61
C ARG A 501 -24.45 11.30 12.73
N ASP A 502 -24.65 10.12 13.29
CA ASP A 502 -25.84 9.80 14.09
C ASP A 502 -25.56 9.93 15.60
N ASN A 503 -24.30 10.05 16.00
CA ASN A 503 -23.89 10.13 17.40
C ASN A 503 -23.01 11.37 17.69
N PRO A 504 -23.59 12.45 18.24
CA PRO A 504 -22.86 13.67 18.58
C PRO A 504 -21.70 13.47 19.57
N GLU A 505 -21.83 12.55 20.52
CA GLU A 505 -20.77 12.26 21.47
C GLU A 505 -19.58 11.59 20.78
N PHE A 506 -19.85 10.64 19.87
CA PHE A 506 -18.82 10.03 19.05
C PHE A 506 -18.15 11.04 18.12
N PHE A 507 -18.91 11.97 17.53
CA PHE A 507 -18.36 13.06 16.72
C PHE A 507 -17.34 13.90 17.51
N ILE A 508 -17.71 14.33 18.72
CA ILE A 508 -16.82 15.10 19.61
C ILE A 508 -15.61 14.27 20.02
N PHE A 509 -15.83 13.01 20.42
CA PHE A 509 -14.77 12.08 20.78
C PHE A 509 -13.77 11.89 19.64
N PHE A 510 -14.24 11.60 18.43
CA PHE A 510 -13.42 11.41 17.24
C PHE A 510 -12.60 12.64 16.92
N ARG A 511 -13.25 13.82 16.91
CA ARG A 511 -12.57 15.11 16.69
C ARG A 511 -11.44 15.33 17.69
N ASN A 512 -11.60 14.94 18.94
CA ASN A 512 -10.60 15.20 19.98
C ASN A 512 -9.53 14.10 20.10
N ASN A 513 -9.85 12.87 19.70
CA ASN A 513 -9.00 11.70 19.98
C ASN A 513 -8.32 11.10 18.75
N PHE A 514 -8.83 11.30 17.52
CA PHE A 514 -8.11 10.86 16.33
C PHE A 514 -6.94 11.79 16.02
N SER A 515 -5.74 11.23 15.84
CA SER A 515 -4.48 11.99 15.94
C SER A 515 -4.09 12.80 14.71
N PHE A 516 -4.53 12.42 13.50
CA PHE A 516 -4.05 13.03 12.26
C PHE A 516 -5.10 13.98 11.69
N ASP A 517 -4.71 15.23 11.48
CA ASP A 517 -5.63 16.31 11.12
C ASP A 517 -5.75 16.52 9.61
N GLN A 518 -4.75 16.10 8.84
CA GLN A 518 -4.71 16.28 7.38
C GLN A 518 -3.99 15.13 6.69
N VAL A 519 -4.34 14.92 5.43
CA VAL A 519 -3.62 14.03 4.52
C VAL A 519 -3.21 14.77 3.26
N SER A 520 -2.02 14.44 2.74
CA SER A 520 -1.59 14.89 1.41
C SER A 520 -0.99 13.74 0.63
N PHE A 521 -1.11 13.86 -0.68
CA PHE A 521 -0.62 12.90 -1.64
C PHE A 521 0.35 13.66 -2.51
N LYS A 522 1.62 13.28 -2.43
CA LYS A 522 2.73 13.95 -3.14
C LYS A 522 3.36 12.95 -4.08
#